data_AF-A0A0B0ESL7-F1
#
_entry.id   AF-A0A0B0ESL7-F1
#
_cell.length_a   1.000
_cell.length_b   1.000
_cell.length_c   1.000
_cell.angle_alpha   90.00
_cell.angle_beta   90.00
_cell.angle_gamma   90.00
#
_symmetry.space_group_name_H-M   'P 1'
#
loop_
_entity.id
_entity.type
_entity.pdbx_description
1 polymer ?
#
loop_
_entity_poly.entity_id
_entity_poly.type
_entity_poly.pdbx_seq_one_letter_code
_entity_poly.pdbx_strand_id
1 'polypeptide(L)'
;MKTRIGQYFIEEGKIKMCSKFISGTAINYYFICHRKLYLYYHNLCYEDNSENVLIGKILHDNRYDKTDKKTIQFDGIKIDRVEGDYVIEYKKSDSHLDSAEMQLLYYLYKLKERGVYKKGKIIFHEKKKSKLAGNKKTIEVELSNQKETELKKVFVDINNIIEDEKPPSIINSKICKKCAYFEFCYA
;
A
#
# COMPACT_ATOMS: atom_id res chain seq x y z
N MET A 1 27.54 0.27 -12.43
CA MET A 1 26.89 -0.62 -11.44
C MET A 1 25.72 0.15 -10.84
N LYS A 2 24.47 -0.25 -11.12
CA LYS A 2 23.28 0.52 -10.71
C LYS A 2 22.76 0.03 -9.37
N THR A 3 22.89 0.85 -8.32
CA THR A 3 22.38 0.52 -6.98
C THR A 3 21.23 1.47 -6.65
N ARG A 4 20.05 0.93 -6.38
CA ARG A 4 18.85 1.73 -6.07
C ARG A 4 18.68 1.89 -4.56
N ILE A 5 18.42 3.11 -4.08
CA ILE A 5 18.10 3.40 -2.68
C ILE A 5 16.91 4.37 -2.65
N GLY A 6 15.71 3.86 -2.33
CA GLY A 6 14.51 4.70 -2.26
C GLY A 6 14.10 5.30 -3.60
N GLN A 7 14.01 6.64 -3.67
CA GLN A 7 13.56 7.40 -4.86
C GLN A 7 14.61 7.50 -5.98
N TYR A 8 15.74 6.80 -5.79
CA TYR A 8 17.00 7.07 -6.45
C TYR A 8 17.62 5.81 -7.01
N PHE A 9 18.22 5.92 -8.20
CA PHE A 9 19.14 4.94 -8.76
C PHE A 9 20.53 5.55 -8.88
N ILE A 10 21.57 4.77 -8.62
CA ILE A 10 22.94 5.12 -9.01
C ILE A 10 23.11 4.70 -10.47
N GLU A 11 23.46 5.62 -11.36
CA GLU A 11 23.82 5.35 -12.75
C GLU A 11 25.15 6.04 -13.01
N GLU A 12 26.20 5.27 -13.37
CA GLU A 12 27.55 5.82 -13.62
C GLU A 12 28.12 6.71 -12.49
N GLY A 13 27.77 6.42 -11.23
CA GLY A 13 28.23 7.19 -10.06
C GLY A 13 27.42 8.47 -9.76
N LYS A 14 26.30 8.71 -10.45
CA LYS A 14 25.37 9.83 -10.17
C LYS A 14 23.98 9.32 -9.77
N ILE A 15 23.34 10.03 -8.85
CA ILE A 15 22.00 9.72 -8.34
C ILE A 15 20.93 10.28 -9.29
N LYS A 16 20.07 9.42 -9.88
CA LYS A 16 18.92 9.82 -10.72
C LYS A 16 17.59 9.51 -10.04
N MET A 17 16.62 10.42 -10.20
CA MET A 17 15.32 10.48 -9.53
C MET A 17 14.21 9.82 -10.35
N CYS A 18 13.35 9.01 -9.71
CA CYS A 18 12.05 8.64 -10.29
C CYS A 18 11.20 9.92 -10.40
N SER A 19 10.69 10.27 -11.58
CA SER A 19 9.96 11.52 -11.80
C SER A 19 8.61 11.62 -11.04
N LYS A 20 8.19 10.54 -10.37
CA LYS A 20 6.92 10.43 -9.63
C LYS A 20 7.08 9.56 -8.36
N PHE A 21 6.41 9.96 -7.28
CA PHE A 21 6.47 9.29 -5.98
C PHE A 21 5.72 7.95 -5.97
N ILE A 22 6.28 6.91 -5.32
CA ILE A 22 5.58 5.65 -5.06
C ILE A 22 4.59 5.89 -3.92
N SER A 23 3.29 5.67 -4.14
CA SER A 23 2.28 5.81 -3.10
C SER A 23 2.15 4.54 -2.25
N GLY A 24 1.55 4.65 -1.06
CA GLY A 24 1.17 3.45 -0.28
C GLY A 24 0.22 2.52 -1.05
N THR A 25 -0.64 3.09 -1.90
CA THR A 25 -1.51 2.33 -2.80
C THR A 25 -0.71 1.55 -3.84
N ALA A 26 0.37 2.13 -4.39
CA ALA A 26 1.23 1.43 -5.34
C ALA A 26 1.93 0.22 -4.68
N ILE A 27 2.45 0.38 -3.45
CA ILE A 27 2.99 -0.74 -2.66
C ILE A 27 1.91 -1.81 -2.46
N ASN A 28 0.70 -1.39 -2.08
CA ASN A 28 -0.41 -2.31 -1.88
C ASN A 28 -0.71 -3.12 -3.16
N TYR A 29 -0.76 -2.45 -4.31
CA TYR A 29 -1.10 -3.08 -5.60
C TYR A 29 0.01 -3.99 -6.11
N TYR A 30 1.27 -3.70 -5.84
CA TYR A 30 2.38 -4.60 -6.15
C TYR A 30 2.12 -6.00 -5.57
N PHE A 31 1.75 -6.08 -4.29
CA PHE A 31 1.47 -7.37 -3.63
C PHE A 31 0.12 -8.01 -3.99
N ILE A 32 -0.73 -7.34 -4.78
CA ILE A 32 -2.05 -7.86 -5.18
C ILE A 32 -2.07 -8.24 -6.66
N CYS A 33 -1.63 -7.34 -7.54
CA CYS A 33 -1.65 -7.52 -8.98
C CYS A 33 -0.76 -6.47 -9.68
N HIS A 34 0.31 -6.92 -10.34
CA HIS A 34 1.23 -6.03 -11.08
C HIS A 34 0.54 -5.30 -12.24
N ARG A 35 -0.40 -5.95 -12.93
CA ARG A 35 -1.20 -5.29 -13.98
C ARG A 35 -2.03 -4.14 -13.39
N LYS A 36 -2.63 -4.33 -12.22
CA LYS A 36 -3.38 -3.28 -11.52
C LYS A 36 -2.46 -2.11 -11.14
N LEU A 37 -1.27 -2.40 -10.59
CA LEU A 37 -0.26 -1.38 -10.30
C LEU A 37 0.09 -0.55 -11.54
N TYR A 38 0.36 -1.23 -12.67
CA TYR A 38 0.65 -0.57 -13.94
C TYR A 38 -0.47 0.40 -14.34
N LEU A 39 -1.70 -0.11 -14.41
CA LEU A 39 -2.86 0.69 -14.84
C LEU A 39 -3.12 1.88 -13.91
N TYR A 40 -3.04 1.67 -12.59
CA TYR A 40 -3.14 2.73 -11.59
C TYR A 40 -2.09 3.83 -11.81
N TYR A 41 -0.84 3.47 -12.06
CA TYR A 41 0.25 4.43 -12.24
C TYR A 41 0.16 5.21 -13.56
N HIS A 42 -0.40 4.59 -14.58
CA HIS A 42 -0.74 5.20 -15.87
C HIS A 42 -2.10 5.94 -15.85
N ASN A 43 -2.60 6.28 -14.66
CA ASN A 43 -3.84 7.05 -14.41
C ASN A 43 -5.13 6.40 -14.95
N LEU A 44 -5.13 5.10 -15.19
CA LEU A 44 -6.33 4.35 -15.55
C LEU A 44 -7.04 3.88 -14.26
N CYS A 45 -7.63 4.81 -13.52
CA CYS A 45 -8.27 4.55 -12.23
C CYS A 45 -9.74 4.13 -12.40
N TYR A 46 -10.11 2.96 -11.88
CA TYR A 46 -11.48 2.40 -11.94
C TYR A 46 -12.12 2.24 -10.56
N GLU A 47 -11.40 2.61 -9.50
CA GLU A 47 -11.76 2.41 -8.11
C GLU A 47 -13.08 3.08 -7.71
N ASP A 48 -13.41 4.23 -8.30
CA ASP A 48 -14.62 4.98 -7.97
C ASP A 48 -15.90 4.30 -8.46
N ASN A 49 -15.79 3.42 -9.46
CA ASN A 49 -16.91 2.61 -9.95
C ASN A 49 -17.08 1.29 -9.18
N SER A 50 -16.20 1.00 -8.22
CA SER A 50 -16.24 -0.26 -7.48
C SER A 50 -16.98 -0.09 -6.15
N GLU A 51 -18.16 -0.70 -6.04
CA GLU A 51 -18.95 -0.75 -4.80
C GLU A 51 -18.11 -1.25 -3.61
N ASN A 52 -17.28 -2.27 -3.83
CA ASN A 52 -16.41 -2.82 -2.78
C ASN A 52 -15.41 -1.78 -2.26
N VAL A 53 -14.84 -0.96 -3.15
CA VAL A 53 -13.91 0.11 -2.78
C VAL A 53 -14.65 1.24 -2.07
N LEU A 54 -15.82 1.64 -2.56
CA LEU A 54 -16.68 2.65 -1.93
C LEU A 54 -17.07 2.27 -0.50
N ILE A 55 -17.50 1.02 -0.27
CA ILE A 55 -17.78 0.50 1.08
C ILE A 55 -16.53 0.61 1.97
N GLY A 56 -15.35 0.30 1.43
CA GLY A 56 -14.08 0.44 2.14
C GLY A 56 -13.80 1.89 2.57
N LYS A 57 -14.02 2.86 1.67
CA LYS A 57 -13.87 4.30 1.93
C LYS A 57 -14.85 4.78 3.01
N ILE A 58 -16.13 4.41 2.91
CA ILE A 58 -17.16 4.78 3.91
C ILE A 58 -16.83 4.20 5.29
N LEU A 59 -16.42 2.94 5.35
CA LEU A 59 -16.01 2.30 6.61
C LEU A 59 -14.78 2.99 7.21
N HIS A 60 -13.90 3.56 6.39
CA HIS A 60 -12.75 4.34 6.83
C HIS A 60 -13.19 5.70 7.36
N ASP A 61 -14.02 6.44 6.61
CA ASP A 61 -14.49 7.78 6.98
C ASP A 61 -15.32 7.78 8.27
N ASN A 62 -16.19 6.78 8.46
CA ASN A 62 -17.04 6.64 9.65
C ASN A 62 -16.28 6.27 10.94
N ARG A 63 -14.97 5.94 10.86
CA ARG A 63 -14.17 5.60 12.06
C ARG A 63 -13.62 6.79 12.82
N TYR A 64 -13.65 7.99 12.22
CA TYR A 64 -13.07 9.17 12.85
C TYR A 64 -14.16 10.03 13.47
N ASP A 65 -14.17 10.11 14.80
CA ASP A 65 -14.71 11.30 15.45
C ASP A 65 -13.92 12.51 14.95
N LYS A 66 -14.62 13.57 14.54
CA LYS A 66 -14.04 14.72 13.83
C LYS A 66 -12.92 15.43 14.61
N THR A 67 -12.75 15.14 15.89
CA THR A 67 -11.81 15.76 16.83
C THR A 67 -10.46 15.05 16.94
N ASP A 68 -10.34 13.79 16.51
CA ASP A 68 -9.17 12.91 16.77
C ASP A 68 -8.23 12.72 15.55
N LYS A 69 -8.47 13.46 14.47
CA LYS A 69 -7.70 13.33 13.22
C LYS A 69 -6.31 13.95 13.34
N LYS A 70 -5.28 13.10 13.47
CA LYS A 70 -3.94 13.41 12.96
C LYS A 70 -3.62 12.50 11.77
N THR A 71 -4.42 12.60 10.71
CA THR A 71 -4.04 12.02 9.41
C THR A 71 -2.83 12.79 8.90
N ILE A 72 -1.74 12.08 8.62
CA ILE A 72 -0.49 12.68 8.14
C ILE A 72 -0.35 12.33 6.66
N GLN A 73 -0.06 13.33 5.82
CA GLN A 73 0.11 13.15 4.38
C GLN A 73 1.39 13.82 3.88
N PHE A 74 2.23 13.08 3.16
CA PHE A 74 3.46 13.55 2.51
C PHE A 74 3.96 12.50 1.50
N ASP A 75 4.72 12.88 0.47
CA ASP A 75 5.36 11.95 -0.51
C ASP A 75 4.47 10.78 -1.03
N GLY A 76 3.18 11.02 -1.30
CA GLY A 76 2.26 9.96 -1.74
C GLY A 76 1.84 8.95 -0.64
N ILE A 77 2.19 9.25 0.61
CA ILE A 77 1.77 8.53 1.82
C ILE A 77 0.61 9.26 2.46
N LYS A 78 -0.37 8.49 2.91
CA LYS A 78 -1.47 8.94 3.75
C LYS A 78 -1.58 7.98 4.92
N ILE A 79 -1.08 8.39 6.08
CA ILE A 79 -1.17 7.62 7.33
C ILE A 79 -2.53 7.88 7.95
N ASP A 80 -3.26 6.80 8.23
CA ASP A 80 -4.59 6.85 8.82
C ASP A 80 -4.57 7.50 10.22
N ARG A 81 -3.73 6.97 11.12
CA ARG A 81 -3.61 7.45 12.50
C ARG A 81 -2.18 7.25 13.05
N VAL A 82 -1.76 8.18 13.89
CA VAL A 82 -0.56 8.04 14.74
C VAL A 82 -0.98 8.18 16.20
N GLU A 83 -0.58 7.22 17.03
CA GLU A 83 -0.94 7.15 18.45
C GLU A 83 0.26 6.67 19.26
N GLY A 84 0.79 7.52 20.14
CA GLY A 84 2.02 7.23 20.88
C GLY A 84 3.14 6.85 19.92
N ASP A 85 3.70 5.65 20.09
CA ASP A 85 4.76 5.09 19.24
C ASP A 85 4.29 4.30 18.03
N TYR A 86 2.98 4.29 17.76
CA TYR A 86 2.39 3.49 16.69
C TYR A 86 1.88 4.34 15.52
N VAL A 87 2.23 3.90 14.32
CA VAL A 87 1.50 4.18 13.08
C VAL A 87 0.44 3.10 12.92
N ILE A 88 -0.81 3.50 12.76
CA ILE A 88 -1.94 2.58 12.66
C ILE A 88 -2.48 2.63 11.23
N GLU A 89 -2.62 1.47 10.58
CA GLU A 89 -3.26 1.28 9.28
C GLU A 89 -4.56 0.48 9.47
N TYR A 90 -5.69 0.99 8.97
CA TYR A 90 -6.96 0.29 9.08
C TYR A 90 -7.31 -0.46 7.79
N LYS A 91 -7.67 -1.74 7.90
CA LYS A 91 -8.11 -2.56 6.78
C LYS A 91 -9.50 -3.16 7.01
N LYS A 92 -10.27 -3.28 5.93
CA LYS A 92 -11.60 -3.90 5.96
C LYS A 92 -11.52 -5.38 6.39
N SER A 93 -10.62 -6.16 5.78
CA SER A 93 -10.44 -7.60 5.96
C SER A 93 -8.95 -7.96 5.99
N ASP A 94 -8.64 -9.14 6.51
CA ASP A 94 -7.27 -9.70 6.54
C ASP A 94 -6.91 -10.52 5.29
N SER A 95 -7.69 -10.41 4.22
CA SER A 95 -7.52 -11.17 2.97
C SER A 95 -6.25 -10.85 2.19
N HIS A 96 -5.62 -9.71 2.46
CA HIS A 96 -4.37 -9.26 1.83
C HIS A 96 -3.38 -8.77 2.88
N LEU A 97 -3.09 -9.63 3.88
CA LEU A 97 -2.20 -9.30 5.00
C LEU A 97 -0.83 -8.83 4.51
N ASP A 98 -0.16 -9.58 3.64
CA ASP A 98 1.19 -9.25 3.14
C ASP A 98 1.23 -7.85 2.49
N SER A 99 0.22 -7.53 1.69
CA SER A 99 0.07 -6.22 1.05
C SER A 99 -0.13 -5.09 2.09
N ALA A 100 -0.89 -5.36 3.16
CA ALA A 100 -1.08 -4.39 4.25
C ALA A 100 0.19 -4.22 5.09
N GLU A 101 0.92 -5.29 5.39
CA GLU A 101 2.21 -5.25 6.10
C GLU A 101 3.24 -4.46 5.32
N MET A 102 3.37 -4.71 4.02
CA MET A 102 4.35 -4.02 3.20
C MET A 102 4.02 -2.54 2.98
N GLN A 103 2.73 -2.20 2.87
CA GLN A 103 2.30 -0.80 2.88
C GLN A 103 2.64 -0.11 4.20
N LEU A 104 2.44 -0.77 5.34
CA LEU A 104 2.77 -0.18 6.64
C LEU A 104 4.29 -0.06 6.84
N LEU A 105 5.07 -1.07 6.42
CA LEU A 105 6.53 -1.01 6.41
C LEU A 105 7.04 0.16 5.55
N TYR A 106 6.39 0.42 4.42
CA TYR A 106 6.67 1.60 3.60
C TYR A 106 6.50 2.91 4.38
N TYR A 107 5.42 3.04 5.15
CA TYR A 107 5.20 4.23 5.98
C TYR A 107 6.25 4.37 7.08
N LEU A 108 6.58 3.30 7.77
CA LEU A 108 7.63 3.31 8.80
C LEU A 108 9.00 3.67 8.20
N TYR A 109 9.33 3.14 7.02
CA TYR A 109 10.56 3.47 6.31
C TYR A 109 10.63 4.96 5.97
N LYS A 110 9.54 5.55 5.48
CA LYS A 110 9.46 6.96 5.09
C LYS A 110 9.50 7.93 6.26
N LEU A 111 9.00 7.50 7.43
CA LEU A 111 9.17 8.22 8.69
C LEU A 111 10.62 8.14 9.18
N LYS A 112 11.24 6.94 9.10
CA LYS A 112 12.65 6.74 9.46
C LYS A 112 13.58 7.61 8.62
N GLU A 113 13.33 7.75 7.31
CA GLU A 113 14.08 8.67 6.43
C GLU A 113 14.04 10.13 6.90
N ARG A 114 13.06 10.50 7.74
CA ARG A 114 12.88 11.84 8.33
C ARG A 114 13.31 11.91 9.80
N GLY A 115 13.97 10.89 10.32
CA GLY A 115 14.38 10.81 11.73
C GLY A 115 13.24 10.49 12.70
N VAL A 116 12.07 10.07 12.22
CA VAL A 116 10.93 9.69 13.06
C VAL A 116 10.84 8.17 13.12
N TYR A 117 11.04 7.61 14.31
CA TYR A 117 11.02 6.16 14.54
C TYR A 117 9.71 5.77 15.23
N LYS A 118 8.98 4.82 14.63
CA LYS A 118 7.69 4.32 15.11
C LYS A 118 7.57 2.82 14.86
N LYS A 119 6.68 2.17 15.60
CA LYS A 119 6.17 0.82 15.34
C LYS A 119 4.88 0.89 14.52
N GLY A 120 4.48 -0.21 13.91
CA GLY A 120 3.27 -0.31 13.11
C GLY A 120 2.20 -1.18 13.78
N LYS A 121 0.93 -0.85 13.59
CA LYS A 121 -0.22 -1.71 13.86
C LYS A 121 -1.16 -1.73 12.67
N ILE A 122 -1.59 -2.93 12.26
CA ILE A 122 -2.67 -3.12 11.30
C ILE A 122 -3.90 -3.57 12.07
N ILE A 123 -5.01 -2.86 11.89
CA ILE A 123 -6.28 -3.20 12.54
C ILE A 123 -7.29 -3.63 11.48
N PHE A 124 -7.82 -4.85 11.63
CA PHE A 124 -8.83 -5.44 10.76
C PHE A 124 -10.23 -5.33 11.36
N HIS A 125 -11.20 -4.97 10.53
CA HIS A 125 -12.57 -4.66 10.96
C HIS A 125 -13.63 -5.69 10.58
N GLU A 126 -13.27 -6.76 9.87
CA GLU A 126 -14.27 -7.71 9.40
C GLU A 126 -14.92 -8.46 10.56
N LYS A 127 -16.24 -8.36 10.66
CA LYS A 127 -17.06 -9.25 11.49
C LYS A 127 -17.08 -10.62 10.83
N LYS A 128 -16.11 -11.50 11.11
CA LYS A 128 -16.25 -12.91 10.70
C LYS A 128 -17.56 -13.46 11.26
N LYS A 129 -18.28 -14.26 10.45
CA LYS A 129 -19.54 -14.96 10.78
C LYS A 129 -19.42 -15.96 11.97
N SER A 130 -18.29 -16.02 12.66
CA SER A 130 -18.17 -16.72 13.93
C SER A 130 -18.94 -15.93 14.98
N LYS A 131 -19.89 -16.61 15.65
CA LYS A 131 -20.90 -16.11 16.60
C LYS A 131 -20.37 -15.41 17.88
N LEU A 132 -19.18 -14.80 17.86
CA LEU A 132 -18.69 -13.95 18.93
C LEU A 132 -18.43 -12.54 18.37
N ALA A 133 -19.19 -11.59 18.89
CA ALA A 133 -19.05 -10.18 18.59
C ALA A 133 -17.63 -9.68 18.89
N GLY A 134 -17.09 -8.84 18.01
CA GLY A 134 -16.26 -7.71 18.44
C GLY A 134 -14.73 -7.83 18.42
N ASN A 135 -14.12 -8.94 18.04
CA ASN A 135 -12.65 -9.01 18.06
C ASN A 135 -12.01 -8.34 16.84
N LYS A 136 -11.60 -7.07 17.00
CA LYS A 136 -10.67 -6.39 16.09
C LYS A 136 -9.34 -7.14 16.11
N LYS A 137 -9.03 -7.86 15.03
CA LYS A 137 -7.71 -8.49 14.88
C LYS A 137 -6.68 -7.38 14.66
N THR A 138 -5.64 -7.37 15.48
CA THR A 138 -4.53 -6.41 15.39
C THR A 138 -3.24 -7.16 15.13
N ILE A 139 -2.43 -6.70 14.18
CA ILE A 139 -1.10 -7.24 13.88
C ILE A 139 -0.07 -6.13 14.09
N GLU A 140 0.97 -6.42 14.88
CA GLU A 140 2.09 -5.49 15.06
C GLU A 140 3.13 -5.71 13.97
N VAL A 141 3.72 -4.61 13.50
CA VAL A 141 4.68 -4.59 12.41
C VAL A 141 5.87 -3.72 12.82
N GLU A 142 7.07 -4.27 12.72
CA GLU A 142 8.32 -3.55 12.98
C GLU A 142 9.21 -3.53 11.74
N LEU A 143 9.86 -2.38 11.50
CA LEU A 143 10.80 -2.20 10.41
C LEU A 143 12.19 -2.69 10.84
N SER A 144 12.54 -3.92 10.47
CA SER A 144 13.89 -4.47 10.63
C SER A 144 14.77 -4.16 9.41
N ASN A 145 16.10 -4.31 9.56
CA ASN A 145 17.04 -4.16 8.44
C ASN A 145 16.75 -5.12 7.27
N GLN A 146 16.28 -6.33 7.58
CA GLN A 146 15.87 -7.31 6.57
C GLN A 146 14.65 -6.82 5.79
N LYS A 147 13.60 -6.36 6.49
CA LYS A 147 12.38 -5.83 5.88
C LYS A 147 12.63 -4.55 5.09
N GLU A 148 13.55 -3.70 5.55
CA GLU A 148 13.98 -2.53 4.79
C GLU A 148 14.67 -2.93 3.48
N THR A 149 15.49 -3.98 3.50
CA THR A 149 16.16 -4.50 2.30
C THR A 149 15.15 -5.08 1.32
N GLU A 150 14.16 -5.83 1.81
CA GLU A 150 13.04 -6.35 1.01
C GLU A 150 12.23 -5.21 0.37
N LEU A 151 11.88 -4.19 1.15
CA LEU A 151 11.14 -3.03 0.67
C LEU A 151 11.89 -2.26 -0.42
N LYS A 152 13.23 -2.15 -0.33
CA LYS A 152 14.05 -1.54 -1.38
C LYS A 152 14.01 -2.33 -2.68
N LYS A 153 13.94 -3.67 -2.63
CA LYS A 153 13.75 -4.51 -3.83
C LYS A 153 12.39 -4.26 -4.44
N VAL A 154 11.34 -4.20 -3.62
CA VAL A 154 9.98 -3.85 -4.09
C VAL A 154 9.97 -2.52 -4.82
N PHE A 155 10.70 -1.50 -4.36
CA PHE A 155 10.80 -0.24 -5.11
C PHE A 155 11.39 -0.45 -6.50
N VAL A 156 12.51 -1.20 -6.60
CA VAL A 156 13.14 -1.59 -7.88
C VAL A 156 12.11 -2.20 -8.81
N ASP A 157 11.42 -3.23 -8.34
CA ASP A 157 10.47 -4.00 -9.13
C ASP A 157 9.26 -3.15 -9.57
N ILE A 158 8.75 -2.30 -8.68
CA ILE A 158 7.68 -1.35 -9.02
C ILE A 158 8.09 -0.47 -10.19
N ASN A 159 9.31 0.09 -10.21
CA ASN A 159 9.69 0.94 -11.34
C ASN A 159 9.83 0.16 -12.64
N ASN A 160 10.40 -1.04 -12.58
CA ASN A 160 10.52 -1.88 -13.76
C ASN A 160 9.13 -2.18 -14.34
N ILE A 161 8.12 -2.42 -13.49
CA ILE A 161 6.74 -2.65 -13.93
C ILE A 161 6.16 -1.39 -14.58
N ILE A 162 6.22 -0.23 -13.93
CA ILE A 162 5.55 0.99 -14.44
C ILE A 162 6.25 1.60 -15.67
N GLU A 163 7.55 1.35 -15.84
CA GLU A 163 8.35 1.80 -16.99
C GLU A 163 8.27 0.82 -18.18
N ASP A 164 7.63 -0.34 -18.01
CA ASP A 164 7.42 -1.30 -19.09
C ASP A 164 6.53 -0.68 -20.20
N GLU A 165 6.86 -0.99 -21.45
CA GLU A 165 6.10 -0.53 -22.62
C GLU A 165 4.66 -1.08 -22.61
N LYS A 166 4.44 -2.23 -21.97
CA LYS A 166 3.14 -2.91 -21.94
C LYS A 166 2.75 -3.30 -20.53
N PRO A 167 1.43 -3.30 -20.21
CA PRO A 167 0.97 -3.77 -18.92
C PRO A 167 1.29 -5.25 -18.71
N PRO A 168 1.66 -5.67 -17.48
CA PRO A 168 1.81 -7.08 -17.14
C PRO A 168 0.58 -7.92 -17.52
N SER A 169 0.79 -9.22 -17.73
CA SER A 169 -0.29 -10.15 -18.07
C SER A 169 -1.36 -10.24 -16.97
N ILE A 170 -2.56 -10.67 -17.37
CA ILE A 170 -3.66 -10.90 -16.43
C ILE A 170 -3.33 -12.12 -15.57
N ILE A 171 -3.43 -11.98 -14.25
CA ILE A 171 -3.11 -13.06 -13.29
C ILE A 171 -4.16 -14.18 -13.24
N ASN A 172 -5.34 -13.92 -13.83
CA ASN A 172 -6.49 -14.83 -13.94
C ASN A 172 -6.85 -15.58 -12.66
N SER A 173 -6.99 -14.85 -11.55
CA SER A 173 -7.24 -15.43 -10.22
C SER A 173 -8.62 -15.04 -9.67
N LYS A 174 -9.03 -15.68 -8.56
CA LYS A 174 -10.35 -15.42 -7.93
C LYS A 174 -10.55 -13.96 -7.52
N ILE A 175 -9.48 -13.22 -7.22
CA ILE A 175 -9.57 -11.80 -6.83
C ILE A 175 -9.93 -10.90 -8.01
N CYS A 176 -9.64 -11.32 -9.25
CA CYS A 176 -9.95 -10.57 -10.47
C CYS A 176 -11.45 -10.30 -10.59
N LYS A 177 -12.31 -11.28 -10.25
CA LYS A 177 -13.77 -11.17 -10.32
C LYS A 177 -14.38 -10.07 -9.45
N LYS A 178 -13.64 -9.58 -8.45
CA LYS A 178 -14.05 -8.50 -7.54
C LYS A 178 -13.21 -7.23 -7.71
N CYS A 179 -12.26 -7.24 -8.66
CA CYS A 179 -11.34 -6.15 -8.89
C CYS A 179 -12.06 -5.01 -9.62
N ALA A 180 -11.79 -3.77 -9.23
CA ALA A 180 -12.31 -2.58 -9.91
C ALA A 180 -11.92 -2.52 -11.41
N TYR A 181 -10.85 -3.21 -11.79
CA TYR A 181 -10.29 -3.23 -13.15
C TYR A 181 -10.78 -4.42 -13.99
N PHE A 182 -11.78 -5.18 -13.50
CA PHE A 182 -12.20 -6.42 -14.13
C PHE A 182 -12.65 -6.21 -15.58
N GLU A 183 -13.59 -5.29 -15.81
CA GLU A 183 -14.09 -4.97 -17.15
C GLU A 183 -12.96 -4.57 -18.11
N PHE A 184 -12.03 -3.71 -17.67
CA PHE A 184 -10.89 -3.33 -18.50
C PHE A 184 -9.92 -4.48 -18.77
N CYS A 185 -9.71 -5.37 -17.80
CA CYS A 185 -8.78 -6.49 -17.97
C CYS A 185 -9.32 -7.58 -18.89
N TYR A 186 -10.64 -7.74 -18.99
CA TYR A 186 -11.29 -8.86 -19.70
C TYR A 186 -12.17 -8.40 -20.88
N ALA A 187 -12.10 -7.13 -21.26
CA ALA A 187 -12.67 -6.59 -22.49
C ALA A 187 -11.90 -7.06 -23.73
#